data_AF-A0A8C2JKJ7-F1
#
_entry.id   AF-A0A8C2JKJ7-F1
#
_cell.length_a   1.000
_cell.length_b   1.000
_cell.length_c   1.000
_cell.angle_alpha   90.00
_cell.angle_beta   90.00
_cell.angle_gamma   90.00
#
_symmetry.space_group_name_H-M   'P 1'
#
loop_
_entity.id
_entity.type
_entity.pdbx_description
1 polymer ?
#
loop_
_entity_poly.entity_id
_entity_poly.type
_entity_poly.pdbx_seq_one_letter_code
_entity_poly.pdbx_strand_id
1 'polypeptide(L)' 'MLGTVLSGSATGCPSRCECNAQERSVLCHRKKLMSVPEGIPSETRLLDLSKNRIKTINPDDENKI' A
#
# COMPACT_ATOMS: atom_id res chain seq x y z
N MET A 1 -6.80 29.08 -3.21
CA MET A 1 -6.44 28.51 -1.90
C MET A 1 -5.33 27.50 -2.11
N LEU A 2 -4.15 27.78 -1.58
CA LEU A 2 -2.94 26.97 -1.71
C LEU A 2 -3.10 25.66 -0.94
N GLY A 3 -3.13 24.53 -1.65
CA GLY A 3 -2.95 23.21 -1.05
C GLY A 3 -1.50 22.79 -1.29
N THR A 4 -0.61 23.13 -0.35
CA THR A 4 0.77 22.63 -0.35
C THR A 4 0.75 21.11 -0.31
N VAL A 5 1.19 20.48 -1.39
CA VAL A 5 1.42 19.03 -1.43
C VAL A 5 2.64 18.78 -0.56
N LEU A 6 2.41 18.32 0.66
CA LEU A 6 3.47 17.82 1.54
C LEU A 6 4.02 16.56 0.88
N SER A 7 5.10 16.74 0.13
CA SER A 7 5.97 15.68 -0.34
C SER A 7 6.70 15.08 0.86
N GLY A 8 5.96 14.32 1.68
CA GLY A 8 6.55 13.31 2.54
C GLY A 8 7.17 12.26 1.61
N SER A 9 8.36 11.79 1.96
CA SER A 9 9.17 10.82 1.22
C SER A 9 8.40 9.52 0.94
N ALA A 10 7.55 9.52 -0.08
CA ALA A 10 6.91 8.33 -0.60
C ALA A 10 7.93 7.62 -1.49
N THR A 11 8.62 6.63 -0.92
CA THR A 11 8.91 5.43 -1.71
C THR A 11 7.55 4.98 -2.25
N GLY A 12 7.35 5.17 -3.55
CA GLY A 12 6.03 5.48 -4.12
C GLY A 12 4.91 4.51 -3.77
N CYS A 13 3.69 5.06 -3.60
CA CYS A 13 2.47 4.26 -3.46
C CYS A 13 2.43 3.15 -4.52
N PRO A 14 2.12 1.89 -4.16
CA PRO A 14 2.10 0.81 -5.13
C PRO A 14 1.20 1.16 -6.31
N SER A 15 1.64 0.90 -7.54
CA SER A 15 0.99 1.37 -8.78
C SER A 15 -0.49 1.01 -8.95
N ARG A 16 -0.96 -0.03 -8.26
CA ARG A 16 -2.36 -0.50 -8.31
C ARG A 16 -3.18 -0.05 -7.10
N CYS A 17 -2.57 0.61 -6.13
CA CYS A 17 -3.17 0.96 -4.86
C CYS A 17 -3.38 2.47 -4.74
N GLU A 18 -4.20 2.85 -3.78
CA GLU A 18 -4.51 4.23 -3.43
C GLU A 18 -3.98 4.50 -2.03
N CYS A 19 -3.17 5.54 -1.85
CA CYS A 19 -2.53 5.83 -0.57
C CYS A 19 -3.00 7.15 0.02
N ASN A 20 -3.22 7.18 1.33
CA ASN A 20 -3.48 8.39 2.09
C ASN A 20 -2.36 8.58 3.12
N ALA A 21 -1.51 9.58 2.90
CA ALA A 21 -0.38 9.89 3.79
C ALA A 21 -0.82 10.38 5.17
N GLN A 22 -1.95 11.10 5.26
CA GLN A 22 -2.43 11.65 6.53
C GLN A 22 -2.97 10.55 7.45
N GLU A 23 -3.69 9.58 6.88
CA GLU A 23 -4.20 8.41 7.59
C GLU A 23 -3.20 7.25 7.66
N ARG A 24 -2.10 7.34 6.91
CA ARG A 24 -1.11 6.29 6.70
C ARG A 24 -1.77 4.99 6.23
N SER A 25 -2.65 5.10 5.24
CA SER A 25 -3.39 3.97 4.70
C SER A 25 -3.00 3.68 3.24
N VAL A 26 -3.00 2.40 2.90
CA VAL A 26 -2.74 1.86 1.55
C VAL A 26 -3.90 0.93 1.19
N LEU A 27 -4.70 1.34 0.21
CA LEU A 27 -5.90 0.65 -0.23
C LEU A 27 -5.64 -0.07 -1.55
N CYS A 28 -5.59 -1.40 -1.49
CA CYS A 28 -5.32 -2.29 -2.62
C CYS A 28 -6.49 -3.24 -2.90
N HIS A 29 -7.71 -2.92 -2.46
CA HIS A 29 -8.84 -3.83 -2.56
C HIS A 29 -9.27 -4.10 -4.01
N ARG A 30 -9.65 -5.34 -4.32
CA ARG A 30 -10.20 -5.74 -5.65
C ARG A 30 -9.25 -5.47 -6.83
N LYS A 31 -7.93 -5.39 -6.62
CA LYS A 31 -6.94 -5.09 -7.69
C LYS A 31 -6.42 -6.33 -8.41
N LYS A 32 -7.00 -7.52 -8.13
CA LYS A 32 -6.62 -8.84 -8.68
C LYS A 32 -5.15 -9.20 -8.39
N LEU A 33 -4.59 -8.71 -7.29
CA LEU A 33 -3.23 -9.01 -6.86
C LEU A 33 -3.09 -10.50 -6.57
N MET A 34 -1.96 -11.08 -6.96
CA MET A 34 -1.62 -12.48 -6.71
C MET A 34 -0.55 -12.64 -5.62
N SER A 35 0.10 -11.54 -5.23
CA SER A 35 1.08 -11.42 -4.14
C SER A 35 0.92 -10.06 -3.46
N VAL A 36 1.60 -9.87 -2.32
CA VAL A 36 1.72 -8.56 -1.68
C VAL A 36 2.54 -7.62 -2.60
N PRO A 37 2.10 -6.38 -2.83
CA PRO A 37 2.81 -5.45 -3.71
C PRO A 37 4.05 -4.87 -3.02
N GLU A 38 5.08 -4.59 -3.82
CA GLU A 38 6.25 -3.84 -3.35
C GLU A 38 5.91 -2.35 -3.13
N GLY A 39 6.72 -1.68 -2.32
CA GLY A 39 6.63 -0.23 -2.12
C GLY A 39 5.51 0.19 -1.17
N ILE A 40 5.08 -0.69 -0.26
CA ILE A 40 4.25 -0.29 0.87
C ILE A 40 5.12 0.60 1.79
N PRO A 41 4.72 1.85 2.07
CA PRO A 41 5.46 2.71 2.98
C PRO A 41 5.56 2.09 4.38
N SER A 42 6.72 2.14 5.03
CA SER A 42 6.95 1.50 6.34
C SER A 42 6.15 2.14 7.46
N GLU A 43 5.66 3.37 7.26
CA GLU A 43 4.78 4.07 8.17
C GLU A 43 3.29 3.69 8.03
N THR A 44 2.95 2.81 7.08
CA THR A 44 1.57 2.35 6.83
C THR A 44 0.98 1.72 8.08
N ARG A 45 -0.19 2.23 8.50
CA ARG A 45 -0.97 1.71 9.65
C ARG A 45 -2.15 0.87 9.21
N LEU A 46 -2.62 1.07 7.98
CA LEU A 46 -3.75 0.32 7.42
C LEU A 46 -3.38 -0.13 6.01
N LEU A 47 -3.33 -1.44 5.79
CA LEU A 47 -3.14 -2.05 4.48
C LEU A 47 -4.37 -2.90 4.12
N ASP A 48 -5.13 -2.48 3.12
CA ASP A 48 -6.31 -3.22 2.64
C ASP A 48 -5.97 -4.02 1.39
N LEU A 49 -5.69 -5.32 1.57
CA LEU A 49 -5.50 -6.29 0.49
C LEU A 49 -6.77 -7.10 0.17
N SER A 50 -7.93 -6.70 0.67
CA SER A 50 -9.16 -7.48 0.57
C SER A 50 -9.60 -7.71 -0.88
N LYS A 51 -10.30 -8.83 -1.11
CA LYS A 51 -10.89 -9.20 -2.42
C LYS A 51 -9.84 -9.29 -3.55
N ASN A 52 -8.61 -9.67 -3.21
CA ASN A 52 -7.57 -10.05 -4.17
C ASN A 52 -7.50 -11.58 -4.36
N ARG A 53 -6.51 -12.06 -5.11
CA ARG A 53 -6.28 -13.48 -5.42
C ARG A 53 -5.02 -14.02 -4.74
N ILE A 54 -4.59 -13.37 -3.66
CA ILE A 54 -3.46 -13.80 -2.84
C ILE A 54 -3.90 -15.06 -2.10
N LYS A 55 -3.23 -16.18 -2.38
CA LYS A 55 -3.59 -17.50 -1.81
C LYS A 55 -2.71 -17.88 -0.63
N THR A 56 -1.47 -17.38 -0.62
CA THR A 56 -0.43 -17.67 0.36
C THR A 56 0.35 -16.39 0.60
N ILE A 57 0.78 -16.19 1.83
CA ILE A 57 1.74 -15.17 2.22
C ILE A 57 3.05 -15.91 2.43
N ASN A 58 4.07 -15.58 1.63
CA ASN A 58 5.40 -16.16 1.79
C ASN A 58 6.18 -15.39 2.86
N PRO A 59 7.25 -15.95 3.45
CA PRO A 59 8.10 -15.23 4.40
C PRO A 59 8.65 -13.90 3.83
N ASP A 60 8.90 -13.85 2.53
CA ASP A 60 9.35 -12.61 1.86
C ASP A 60 8.27 -11.52 1.84
N ASP A 61 7.00 -11.91 1.83
CA ASP A 61 5.88 -10.96 1.86
C ASP A 61 5.67 -10.37 3.26
N GLU A 62 6.07 -11.08 4.32
CA GLU A 62 6.03 -10.55 5.70
C GLU A 62 6.93 -9.32 5.85
N ASN A 63 8.06 -9.26 5.13
CA ASN A 63 8.97 -8.12 5.16
C ASN A 63 8.45 -6.89 4.38
N LYS A 64 7.32 -7.03 3.67
CA LYS A 64 6.70 -5.95 2.87
C LYS A 64 5.52 -5.30 3.58
N ILE A 65 5.08 -5.85 4.71
CA ILE A 65 3.92 -5.40 5.50
C ILE A 65 4.44 -4.76 6.79
#